data_AF-A0A2N1TWS1-F1
#
_entry.id   AF-A0A2N1TWS1-F1
#
_cell.length_a   1.000
_cell.length_b   1.000
_cell.length_c   1.000
_cell.angle_alpha   90.00
_cell.angle_beta   90.00
_cell.angle_gamma   90.00
#
_symmetry.space_group_name_H-M   'P 1'
#
loop_
_entity.id
_entity.type
_entity.pdbx_description
1 polymer ?
#
loop_
_entity_poly.entity_id
_entity_poly.type
_entity_poly.pdbx_seq_one_letter_code
_entity_poly.pdbx_strand_id
1 'polypeptide(L)'
;MKKSFLLAIALPGKHLQTFEARQVILPSKNGYIGFMAGRQPLLATIEPGLITIIDIKDHHLLFGTTGGFAEMIDNQASLLCDSVIEVKDLDLDEEKVPAGKIYNRDTSQMTEIQKREYVKLLMISQLRKKTAAGGASTMTITE
;
A
#
# COMPACT_ATOMS: atom_id res chain seq x y z
N MET A 1 -22.40 -13.40 6.06
CA MET A 1 -21.34 -12.96 5.12
C MET A 1 -20.07 -12.71 5.92
N LYS A 2 -18.90 -13.10 5.41
CA LYS A 2 -17.61 -12.85 6.09
C LYS A 2 -17.37 -11.34 6.18
N LYS A 3 -16.87 -10.86 7.32
CA LYS A 3 -16.64 -9.42 7.59
C LYS A 3 -15.17 -9.01 7.49
N SER A 4 -14.26 -9.98 7.55
CA SER A 4 -12.81 -9.82 7.47
C SER A 4 -12.16 -10.98 6.72
N PHE A 5 -10.89 -10.82 6.37
CA PHE A 5 -10.01 -11.83 5.80
C PHE A 5 -8.60 -11.68 6.40
N LEU A 6 -7.85 -12.78 6.40
CA LEU A 6 -6.44 -12.75 6.75
C LEU A 6 -5.67 -12.13 5.58
N LEU A 7 -4.86 -11.12 5.85
CA LEU A 7 -3.99 -10.48 4.89
C LEU A 7 -2.54 -10.66 5.31
N ALA A 8 -1.71 -11.18 4.43
CA ALA A 8 -0.28 -11.33 4.65
C ALA A 8 0.50 -10.47 3.64
N ILE A 9 1.45 -9.69 4.12
CA ILE A 9 2.45 -9.00 3.30
C ILE A 9 3.78 -9.69 3.47
N ALA A 10 4.30 -10.25 2.39
CA ALA A 10 5.57 -10.95 2.35
C ALA A 10 6.56 -10.17 1.48
N LEU A 11 7.82 -10.13 1.93
CA LEU A 11 8.93 -9.64 1.14
C LEU A 11 10.03 -10.71 1.09
N PRO A 12 10.79 -10.78 -0.01
CA PRO A 12 11.99 -11.61 -0.06
C PRO A 12 12.96 -11.27 1.07
N GLY A 13 13.32 -12.25 1.91
CA GLY A 13 14.33 -12.10 2.95
C GLY A 13 13.93 -11.27 4.18
N LYS A 14 12.65 -10.92 4.34
CA LYS A 14 12.13 -10.27 5.56
C LYS A 14 10.99 -11.06 6.21
N HIS A 15 10.65 -10.67 7.43
CA HIS A 15 9.51 -11.25 8.15
C HIS A 15 8.17 -10.96 7.44
N LEU A 16 7.31 -11.97 7.46
CA LEU A 16 5.92 -11.89 7.04
C LEU A 16 5.13 -11.02 8.02
N GLN A 17 4.47 -9.97 7.53
CA GLN A 17 3.54 -9.17 8.32
C GLN A 17 2.11 -9.66 8.07
N THR A 18 1.37 -9.97 9.12
CA THR A 18 -0.01 -10.45 9.03
C THR A 18 -0.99 -9.48 9.66
N PHE A 19 -2.16 -9.37 9.04
CA PHE A 19 -3.22 -8.45 9.41
C PHE A 19 -4.56 -9.17 9.33
N GLU A 20 -5.49 -8.79 10.20
CA GLU A 20 -6.90 -9.06 9.97
C GLU A 20 -7.54 -7.83 9.32
N ALA A 21 -7.90 -7.94 8.05
CA ALA A 21 -8.35 -6.81 7.24
C ALA A 21 -9.82 -6.94 6.84
N ARG A 22 -10.53 -5.81 6.80
CA ARG A 22 -11.86 -5.70 6.17
C ARG A 22 -11.71 -5.42 4.67
N GLN A 23 -10.69 -4.64 4.33
CA GLN A 23 -10.40 -4.23 2.96
C GLN A 23 -8.91 -3.99 2.78
N VAL A 24 -8.38 -4.36 1.61
CA VAL A 24 -7.10 -3.84 1.12
C VAL A 24 -7.27 -3.25 -0.26
N ILE A 25 -6.67 -2.08 -0.48
CA ILE A 25 -6.66 -1.36 -1.75
C ILE A 25 -5.21 -1.32 -2.22
N LEU A 26 -4.96 -1.72 -3.45
CA LEU A 26 -3.61 -1.79 -4.00
C LEU A 26 -3.58 -1.32 -5.47
N PRO A 27 -2.45 -0.75 -5.92
CA PRO A 27 -2.26 -0.32 -7.31
C PRO A 27 -2.09 -1.55 -8.22
N SER A 28 -2.70 -1.52 -9.38
CA SER A 28 -2.59 -2.55 -10.41
C SER A 28 -2.56 -1.89 -11.80
N LYS A 29 -2.34 -2.69 -12.85
CA LYS A 29 -2.11 -2.20 -14.22
C LYS A 29 -3.18 -1.22 -14.72
N ASN A 30 -4.44 -1.45 -14.35
CA ASN A 30 -5.59 -0.65 -14.82
C ASN A 30 -6.18 0.26 -13.71
N GLY A 31 -5.37 0.68 -12.73
CA GLY A 31 -5.79 1.57 -11.66
C GLY A 31 -5.65 0.94 -10.28
N TYR A 32 -6.66 1.06 -9.43
CA TYR A 32 -6.64 0.46 -8.09
C TYR A 32 -7.65 -0.68 -8.01
N ILE A 33 -7.26 -1.75 -7.33
CA ILE A 33 -8.14 -2.88 -7.04
C ILE A 33 -8.35 -3.01 -5.53
N GLY A 34 -9.56 -3.40 -5.15
CA GLY A 34 -9.97 -3.61 -3.76
C GLY A 34 -10.27 -5.08 -3.49
N PHE A 35 -9.62 -5.65 -2.49
CA PHE A 35 -9.96 -6.96 -1.93
C PHE A 35 -10.80 -6.76 -0.67
N MET A 36 -11.89 -7.51 -0.57
CA MET A 36 -12.81 -7.50 0.56
C MET A 36 -13.13 -8.94 0.94
N ALA A 37 -13.65 -9.13 2.16
CA ALA A 37 -14.05 -10.45 2.64
C ALA A 37 -15.07 -11.10 1.68
N GLY A 38 -14.87 -12.39 1.39
CA GLY A 38 -15.73 -13.16 0.50
C GLY A 38 -15.56 -12.89 -1.00
N ARG A 39 -14.53 -12.14 -1.41
CA ARG A 39 -14.19 -11.97 -2.82
C ARG A 39 -13.84 -13.33 -3.46
N GLN A 40 -14.27 -13.54 -4.70
CA GLN A 40 -13.86 -14.71 -5.51
C GLN A 40 -12.33 -14.74 -5.70
N PRO A 41 -11.75 -15.92 -5.97
CA PRO A 41 -10.31 -16.04 -6.20
C PRO A 41 -9.79 -15.10 -7.29
N LEU A 42 -8.65 -14.45 -7.02
CA LEU A 42 -8.05 -13.51 -7.96
C LEU A 42 -6.53 -13.45 -7.76
N LEU A 43 -5.81 -13.48 -8.88
CA LEU A 43 -4.39 -13.17 -8.96
C LEU A 43 -4.22 -11.88 -9.76
N ALA A 44 -3.43 -10.94 -9.25
CA ALA A 44 -3.17 -9.65 -9.86
C ALA A 44 -1.72 -9.22 -9.68
N THR A 45 -1.22 -8.39 -10.61
CA THR A 45 0.05 -7.70 -10.43
C THR A 45 -0.16 -6.42 -9.64
N ILE A 46 0.84 -6.08 -8.83
CA ILE A 46 0.93 -4.83 -8.09
C ILE A 46 1.87 -3.89 -8.83
N GLU A 47 1.40 -2.68 -9.12
CA GLU A 47 2.22 -1.64 -9.73
C GLU A 47 2.91 -0.79 -8.64
N PRO A 48 3.96 -0.02 -8.95
CA PRO A 48 4.54 0.91 -7.98
C PRO A 48 3.50 1.92 -7.48
N GLY A 49 3.28 1.97 -6.16
CA GLY A 49 2.28 2.85 -5.58
C GLY A 49 1.98 2.57 -4.10
N LEU A 50 0.78 2.97 -3.68
CA LEU A 50 0.34 2.95 -2.28
C LEU A 50 -0.66 1.83 -2.02
N ILE A 51 -0.39 1.02 -1.01
CA ILE A 51 -1.31 0.01 -0.48
C ILE A 51 -1.98 0.60 0.77
N THR A 52 -3.31 0.54 0.82
CA THR A 52 -4.10 0.93 2.00
C THR A 52 -4.82 -0.28 2.55
N ILE A 53 -4.61 -0.57 3.84
CA ILE A 53 -5.33 -1.60 4.57
C ILE A 53 -6.31 -0.90 5.51
N ILE A 54 -7.54 -1.39 5.52
CA ILE A 54 -8.54 -1.04 6.53
C ILE A 54 -8.70 -2.27 7.41
N ASP A 55 -8.24 -2.16 8.65
CA ASP A 55 -8.32 -3.26 9.62
C ASP A 55 -9.74 -3.45 10.17
N ILE A 56 -9.93 -4.42 11.07
CA ILE A 56 -11.22 -4.68 11.70
C ILE A 56 -11.72 -3.58 12.66
N LYS A 57 -10.84 -2.64 13.06
CA LYS A 57 -11.12 -1.50 13.93
C LYS A 57 -11.29 -0.19 13.12
N ASP A 58 -11.40 -0.29 11.80
CA ASP A 58 -11.46 0.83 10.86
C ASP A 58 -10.22 1.74 10.90
N HIS A 59 -9.07 1.22 11.35
CA HIS A 59 -7.81 1.92 11.20
C HIS A 59 -7.29 1.82 9.77
N HIS A 60 -6.74 2.93 9.29
CA HIS A 60 -6.13 3.02 7.97
C HIS A 60 -4.61 2.88 8.08
N LEU A 61 -4.09 1.73 7.65
CA LEU A 61 -2.66 1.50 7.54
C LEU A 61 -2.22 1.79 6.11
N LEU A 62 -1.16 2.58 5.95
CA LEU A 62 -0.65 3.02 4.65
C LEU A 62 0.76 2.49 4.44
N PHE A 63 0.98 1.83 3.30
CA PHE A 63 2.25 1.30 2.87
C PHE A 63 2.55 1.74 1.43
N GLY A 64 3.82 1.84 1.09
CA GLY A 64 4.29 1.98 -0.29
C GLY A 64 4.92 0.67 -0.79
N THR A 65 4.82 0.38 -2.08
CA THR A 65 5.50 -0.74 -2.74
C THR A 65 6.01 -0.33 -4.12
N THR A 66 7.13 -0.91 -4.56
CA THR A 66 7.64 -0.77 -5.94
C THR A 66 7.08 -1.82 -6.91
N GLY A 67 6.27 -2.75 -6.44
CA GLY A 67 5.68 -3.78 -7.29
C GLY A 67 5.39 -5.08 -6.54
N GLY A 68 4.98 -6.10 -7.30
CA GLY A 68 4.80 -7.45 -6.79
C GLY A 68 3.54 -8.13 -7.30
N PHE A 69 3.02 -9.08 -6.52
CA PHE A 69 1.83 -9.86 -6.84
C PHE A 69 0.86 -9.87 -5.66
N ALA A 70 -0.43 -9.84 -5.98
CA ALA A 70 -1.52 -9.93 -5.04
C ALA A 70 -2.39 -11.14 -5.38
N GLU A 71 -2.65 -11.99 -4.40
CA GLU A 71 -3.52 -13.14 -4.53
C GLU A 71 -4.62 -13.08 -3.46
N MET A 72 -5.84 -13.50 -3.81
CA MET A 72 -6.92 -13.79 -2.89
C MET A 72 -7.41 -15.20 -3.17
N ILE A 73 -7.34 -16.10 -2.20
CA ILE A 73 -7.87 -17.48 -2.26
C ILE A 73 -8.48 -17.82 -0.90
N ASP A 74 -9.63 -18.50 -0.89
CA ASP A 74 -10.27 -19.01 0.34
C ASP A 74 -10.43 -17.97 1.47
N ASN A 75 -10.69 -16.71 1.11
CA ASN A 75 -10.78 -15.58 2.05
C ASN A 75 -9.48 -15.31 2.81
N GLN A 76 -8.36 -15.50 2.14
CA GLN A 76 -7.02 -15.13 2.55
C GLN A 76 -6.36 -14.36 1.40
N ALA A 77 -5.77 -13.22 1.71
CA ALA A 77 -5.06 -12.41 0.74
C ALA A 77 -3.55 -12.44 1.04
N SER A 78 -2.75 -12.62 0.00
CA SER A 78 -1.29 -12.63 0.07
C SER A 78 -0.74 -11.57 -0.88
N LEU A 79 0.03 -10.62 -0.35
CA LEU A 79 0.77 -9.61 -1.10
C LEU A 79 2.24 -9.98 -1.07
N LEU A 80 2.74 -10.47 -2.20
CA LEU A 80 4.17 -10.73 -2.43
C LEU A 80 4.77 -9.45 -3.01
N CYS A 81 5.30 -8.59 -2.14
CA CYS A 81 5.79 -7.27 -2.54
C CYS A 81 7.30 -7.30 -2.82
N ASP A 82 7.73 -6.61 -3.88
CA ASP A 82 9.16 -6.43 -4.19
C ASP A 82 9.84 -5.52 -3.15
N SER A 83 9.09 -4.55 -2.62
CA SER A 83 9.52 -3.71 -1.51
C SER A 83 8.33 -3.23 -0.70
N VAL A 84 8.59 -2.82 0.54
CA VAL A 84 7.64 -2.16 1.42
C VAL A 84 8.29 -0.93 2.01
N ILE A 85 7.56 0.17 1.97
CA ILE A 85 7.90 1.46 2.54
C ILE A 85 6.83 1.76 3.59
N GLU A 86 7.23 1.89 4.84
CA GLU A 86 6.33 2.27 5.92
C GLU A 86 6.36 3.78 6.14
N VAL A 87 5.32 4.30 6.80
CA VAL A 87 5.26 5.75 7.15
C VAL A 87 6.47 6.15 7.99
N LYS A 88 6.97 5.26 8.86
CA LYS A 88 8.15 5.50 9.69
C LYS A 88 9.47 5.62 8.92
N ASP A 89 9.51 5.13 7.66
CA ASP A 89 10.69 5.20 6.80
C ASP A 89 10.78 6.54 6.03
N LEU A 90 9.80 7.43 6.23
CA LEU A 90 9.70 8.72 5.54
C LEU A 90 10.24 9.85 6.40
N ASP A 91 11.02 10.71 5.77
CA ASP A 91 11.36 12.03 6.31
C ASP A 91 10.30 13.02 5.85
N LEU A 92 9.42 13.43 6.78
CA LEU A 92 8.28 14.29 6.48
C LEU A 92 8.67 15.78 6.38
N ASP A 93 9.85 16.13 6.87
CA ASP A 93 10.40 17.48 6.84
C ASP A 93 10.99 17.83 5.47
N GLU A 94 11.06 16.87 4.54
CA GLU A 94 11.42 17.15 3.17
C GLU A 94 10.41 18.09 2.49
N GLU A 95 10.78 19.35 2.40
CA GLU A 95 10.11 20.43 1.67
C GLU A 95 10.04 20.16 0.14
N LYS A 96 10.67 19.08 -0.33
CA LYS A 96 10.90 18.71 -1.73
C LYS A 96 9.71 18.09 -2.47
N VAL A 97 8.51 18.04 -1.91
CA VAL A 97 7.34 17.57 -2.68
C VAL A 97 6.68 18.77 -3.36
N PRO A 98 7.01 19.10 -4.63
CA PRO A 98 6.34 20.17 -5.35
C PRO A 98 4.86 19.83 -5.47
N ALA A 99 4.01 20.63 -4.83
CA ALA A 99 2.57 20.54 -4.99
C ALA A 99 2.22 20.68 -6.48
N GLY A 100 1.65 19.63 -7.06
CA GLY A 100 1.14 19.67 -8.43
C GLY A 100 2.01 19.04 -9.53
N LYS A 101 3.13 18.37 -9.23
CA LYS A 101 3.75 17.51 -10.27
C LYS A 101 2.86 16.30 -10.54
N ILE A 102 2.47 16.14 -11.81
CA ILE A 102 1.91 14.91 -12.33
C ILE A 102 2.98 13.84 -12.17
N TYR A 103 2.81 12.99 -11.16
CA TYR A 103 3.60 11.79 -10.96
C TYR A 103 3.58 10.99 -12.27
N ASN A 104 4.74 10.71 -12.85
CA ASN A 104 4.79 9.95 -14.10
C ASN A 104 4.18 8.57 -13.83
N ARG A 105 2.96 8.36 -14.35
CA ARG A 105 2.25 7.08 -14.18
C ARG A 105 2.98 5.95 -14.89
N ASP A 106 3.78 6.28 -15.90
CA ASP A 106 4.61 5.29 -16.57
C ASP A 106 5.86 5.00 -15.75
N THR A 107 5.77 3.93 -14.96
CA THR A 107 6.87 3.39 -14.16
C THR A 107 7.64 2.29 -14.88
N SER A 108 7.27 1.96 -16.13
CA SER A 108 7.83 0.80 -16.85
C SER A 108 9.32 0.94 -17.14
N GLN A 109 9.80 2.17 -17.32
CA GLN A 109 11.21 2.48 -17.61
C GLN A 109 11.99 2.95 -16.37
N MET A 110 11.39 2.90 -15.17
CA MET A 110 12.06 3.33 -13.94
C MET A 110 12.93 2.23 -13.37
N THR A 111 14.13 2.59 -12.91
CA THR A 111 14.95 1.72 -12.06
C THR A 111 14.29 1.54 -10.69
N GLU A 112 14.68 0.51 -9.93
CA GLU A 112 14.13 0.29 -8.58
C GLU A 112 14.36 1.49 -7.64
N ILE A 113 15.50 2.17 -7.76
CA ILE A 113 15.80 3.39 -6.99
C ILE A 113 14.78 4.49 -7.34
N GLN A 114 14.49 4.69 -8.63
CA GLN A 114 13.53 5.68 -9.11
C GLN A 114 12.10 5.34 -8.69
N LYS A 115 11.71 4.06 -8.75
CA LYS A 115 10.39 3.60 -8.27
C LYS A 115 10.25 3.86 -6.77
N ARG A 116 11.27 3.53 -5.98
CA ARG A 116 11.25 3.74 -4.53
C ARG A 116 11.06 5.21 -4.18
N GLU A 117 11.79 6.10 -4.86
CA GLU A 117 11.67 7.55 -4.69
C GLU A 117 10.27 8.05 -5.09
N TYR A 118 9.77 7.61 -6.25
CA TYR A 118 8.42 7.91 -6.72
C TYR A 118 7.35 7.55 -5.68
N VAL A 119 7.42 6.35 -5.11
CA VAL A 119 6.46 5.87 -4.12
C VAL A 119 6.55 6.67 -2.82
N LYS A 120 7.75 7.01 -2.35
CA LYS A 120 7.92 7.89 -1.17
C LYS A 120 7.24 9.25 -1.39
N LEU A 121 7.45 9.87 -2.54
CA LEU A 121 6.85 11.17 -2.87
C LEU A 121 5.31 11.08 -2.94
N LEU A 122 4.76 9.99 -3.50
CA LEU A 122 3.32 9.73 -3.48
C LEU A 122 2.78 9.62 -2.05
N MET A 123 3.50 8.89 -1.19
CA MET A 123 3.10 8.62 0.18
C MET A 123 3.07 9.91 1.01
N ILE A 124 4.11 10.75 0.92
CA ILE A 124 4.16 12.06 1.58
C ILE A 124 3.00 12.94 1.13
N SER A 125 2.72 12.98 -0.18
CA SER A 125 1.60 13.76 -0.75
C SER A 125 0.24 13.29 -0.22
N GLN A 126 0.03 11.97 -0.12
CA GLN A 126 -1.20 11.40 0.44
C GLN A 126 -1.36 11.73 1.93
N LEU A 127 -0.27 11.65 2.71
CA LEU A 127 -0.28 12.00 4.14
C LEU A 127 -0.61 13.48 4.34
N ARG A 128 0.02 14.39 3.57
CA ARG A 128 -0.27 15.83 3.64
C ARG A 128 -1.73 16.15 3.31
N LYS A 129 -2.31 15.51 2.29
CA LYS A 129 -3.74 15.66 1.95
C LYS A 129 -4.64 15.18 3.09
N LYS A 130 -4.33 14.05 3.72
CA LYS A 130 -5.10 13.51 4.86
C LYS A 130 -5.04 14.45 6.07
N THR A 131 -3.87 15.01 6.37
CA THR A 131 -3.71 16.00 7.45
C THR A 131 -4.50 17.29 7.17
N ALA A 132 -4.49 17.77 5.92
CA ALA A 132 -5.25 18.96 5.52
C ALA A 132 -6.77 18.74 5.49
N ALA A 133 -7.22 17.50 5.26
CA ALA A 133 -8.64 17.14 5.18
C ALA A 133 -9.30 16.81 6.54
N GLY A 134 -8.55 16.81 7.65
CA GLY A 134 -9.07 16.62 9.01
C GLY A 134 -9.67 15.23 9.27
N GLY A 135 -8.85 14.24 9.68
CA GLY A 135 -9.36 13.00 10.29
C GLY A 135 -8.46 11.76 10.33
N ALA A 136 -8.36 11.20 11.54
CA ALA A 136 -8.06 9.79 11.92
C ALA A 136 -6.65 9.19 11.69
N SER A 137 -5.89 9.19 12.80
CA SER A 137 -4.98 8.11 13.29
C SER A 137 -4.36 7.18 12.25
N THR A 138 -3.18 7.58 11.75
CA THR A 138 -2.21 6.65 11.17
C THR A 138 -1.31 6.17 12.33
N MET A 139 -1.57 4.99 12.90
CA MET A 139 -0.63 4.40 13.86
C MET A 139 0.40 3.57 13.10
N THR A 140 1.66 3.92 13.31
CA THR A 140 2.84 3.09 13.05
C THR A 140 2.68 1.78 13.81
N ILE A 141 2.90 0.64 13.15
CA ILE A 141 2.96 -0.65 13.84
C ILE A 141 4.30 -0.66 14.59
N THR A 142 4.23 -0.48 15.90
CA THR A 142 5.34 -0.78 16.82
C THR A 142 5.45 -2.30 16.94
N GLU A 143 6.67 -2.82 16.92
CA GLU A 143 7.01 -4.24 17.12
C GLU A 143 6.38 -4.85 18.39
#